data_AF-A0A5C5PZY1-F1
#
_entry.id   AF-A0A5C5PZY1-F1
#
_cell.length_a   1.000
_cell.length_b   1.000
_cell.length_c   1.000
_cell.angle_alpha   90.00
_cell.angle_beta   90.00
_cell.angle_gamma   90.00
#
_symmetry.space_group_name_H-M   'P 1'
#
loop_
_entity.id
_entity.type
_entity.pdbx_description
1 polymer ?
#
loop_
_entity_poly.entity_id
_entity_poly.type
_entity_poly.pdbx_seq_one_letter_code
_entity_poly.pdbx_strand_id
1 'polypeptide(L)' 'MSNPVKKLTPAPEDLVRLRDEIAMHALNGLLINAQWGYTNSEGIRKVYQTPQEYTDQAYRLADEMLASRERK' A
#
# COMPACT_ATOMS: atom_id res chain seq x y z
N MET A 1 25.80 -1.95 31.20
CA MET A 1 25.70 -2.44 29.81
C MET A 1 24.68 -1.56 29.11
N SER A 2 25.14 -0.53 28.39
CA SER A 2 24.26 0.40 27.67
C SER A 2 23.54 -0.36 26.56
N ASN A 3 22.21 -0.39 26.60
CA ASN A 3 21.42 -0.82 25.45
C ASN A 3 21.54 0.28 24.38
N PRO A 4 22.17 0.04 23.22
CA PRO A 4 22.01 0.95 22.12
C PRO A 4 20.60 0.71 21.60
N VAL A 5 19.67 1.58 21.98
CA VAL A 5 18.45 1.80 21.21
C VAL A 5 18.94 2.35 19.86
N LYS A 6 19.32 1.42 18.97
CA LYS A 6 19.63 1.67 17.57
C LYS A 6 18.46 2.50 17.06
N LYS A 7 18.71 3.74 16.65
CA LYS A 7 17.72 4.64 16.05
C LYS A 7 16.87 3.83 15.07
N LEU A 8 15.63 3.56 15.46
CA LEU A 8 14.63 2.78 14.72
C LEU A 8 14.00 3.60 13.60
N THR A 9 14.82 4.35 12.87
CA THR A 9 14.42 4.99 11.61
C THR A 9 14.99 4.14 10.49
N PRO A 10 14.16 3.38 9.74
CA PRO A 10 14.63 2.61 8.60
C PRO A 10 15.35 3.52 7.61
N ALA A 11 16.35 3.01 6.89
CA ALA A 11 16.95 3.78 5.82
C ALA A 11 15.88 4.09 4.76
N PRO A 12 15.97 5.21 4.02
CA PRO A 12 15.00 5.54 2.97
C PRO A 12 14.82 4.41 1.94
N GLU A 13 15.89 3.69 1.63
CA GLU A 13 15.88 2.52 0.74
C GLU A 13 15.08 1.35 1.32
N ASP A 14 15.14 1.13 2.64
CA ASP A 14 14.35 0.11 3.32
C ASP A 14 12.86 0.45 3.31
N LEU A 15 12.51 1.75 3.39
CA LEU A 15 11.13 2.21 3.30
C LEU A 15 10.56 2.01 1.90
N VAL A 16 11.34 2.31 0.86
CA VAL A 16 10.95 2.06 -0.54
C VAL A 16 10.74 0.57 -0.76
N ARG A 17 11.67 -0.28 -0.31
CA ARG A 17 11.53 -1.73 -0.42
C ARG A 17 10.30 -2.25 0.33
N LEU A 18 10.06 -1.78 1.55
CA LEU A 18 8.89 -2.16 2.34
C LEU A 18 7.59 -1.74 1.64
N ARG A 19 7.55 -0.54 1.07
CA ARG A 19 6.41 -0.04 0.29
C ARG A 19 6.15 -0.95 -0.92
N ASP A 20 7.18 -1.31 -1.66
CA ASP A 20 7.07 -2.17 -2.84
C ASP A 20 6.60 -3.58 -2.47
N GLU A 21 7.10 -4.14 -1.37
CA GLU A 21 6.65 -5.44 -0.85
C GLU A 21 5.16 -5.41 -0.48
N ILE A 22 4.71 -4.37 0.24
CA ILE A 22 3.28 -4.20 0.58
C ILE A 22 2.44 -4.03 -0.70
N ALA A 23 2.90 -3.23 -1.66
CA ALA A 23 2.21 -3.02 -2.92
C ALA A 23 2.09 -4.32 -3.73
N MET A 24 3.13 -5.15 -3.78
CA MET A 24 3.07 -6.45 -4.46
C MET A 24 2.07 -7.41 -3.81
N HIS A 25 2.02 -7.46 -2.49
CA HIS A 25 1.02 -8.26 -1.77
C HIS A 25 -0.40 -7.76 -2.00
N ALA A 26 -0.60 -6.43 -1.96
CA ALA A 26 -1.87 -5.81 -2.27
C ALA A 26 -2.31 -6.13 -3.70
N LEU A 27 -1.42 -5.94 -4.68
CA LEU A 27 -1.67 -6.20 -6.09
C LEU A 27 -2.12 -7.65 -6.34
N ASN A 28 -1.45 -8.63 -5.71
CA ASN A 28 -1.86 -10.03 -5.82
C ASN A 28 -3.30 -10.25 -5.29
N GLY A 29 -3.64 -9.63 -4.16
CA GLY A 29 -5.01 -9.68 -3.62
C GLY A 29 -6.04 -9.00 -4.52
N LEU A 30 -5.68 -7.87 -5.14
CA LEU A 30 -6.52 -7.15 -6.08
C LEU A 30 -6.82 -8.00 -7.33
N LEU A 31 -5.80 -8.63 -7.90
CA LEU A 31 -5.90 -9.44 -9.11
C LEU A 31 -6.72 -10.72 -8.88
N ILE A 32 -6.60 -11.36 -7.73
CA ILE A 32 -7.35 -12.59 -7.41
C ILE A 32 -8.83 -12.29 -7.20
N ASN A 33 -9.16 -11.20 -6.50
CA ASN A 33 -10.54 -10.94 -6.09
C ASN A 33 -11.35 -10.21 -7.19
N ALA A 34 -10.70 -9.50 -8.12
CA ALA A 34 -11.31 -8.83 -9.29
C ALA A 34 -12.58 -7.97 -9.02
N GLN A 35 -12.88 -7.67 -7.75
CA GLN A 35 -14.06 -6.92 -7.31
C GLN A 35 -13.69 -5.55 -6.73
N TRP A 36 -12.41 -5.20 -6.74
CA TRP A 36 -11.93 -3.94 -6.16
C TRP A 36 -12.25 -2.77 -7.08
N GLY A 37 -12.60 -1.65 -6.48
CA GLY A 37 -13.13 -0.51 -7.19
C GLY A 37 -13.45 0.66 -6.28
N TYR A 38 -14.12 1.65 -6.83
CA TYR A 38 -14.62 2.81 -6.10
C TYR A 38 -16.06 3.11 -6.50
N THR A 39 -16.75 3.85 -5.64
CA THR A 39 -18.05 4.43 -5.99
C THR A 39 -17.79 5.85 -6.43
N ASN A 40 -18.23 6.22 -7.64
CA ASN A 40 -18.09 7.59 -8.11
C ASN A 40 -19.09 8.53 -7.40
N SER A 41 -19.02 9.82 -7.69
CA SER A 41 -19.94 10.84 -7.14
C SER A 41 -21.42 10.62 -7.49
N GLU A 42 -21.70 9.77 -8.47
CA GLU A 42 -23.05 9.44 -8.93
C GLU A 42 -23.60 8.17 -8.24
N GLY A 43 -22.85 7.55 -7.33
CA GLY A 43 -23.25 6.34 -6.62
C GLY A 43 -23.02 5.04 -7.42
N ILE A 44 -22.35 5.11 -8.57
CA ILE A 44 -22.08 3.94 -9.42
C ILE A 44 -20.76 3.30 -8.99
N ARG A 45 -20.80 1.99 -8.70
CA ARG A 45 -19.61 1.19 -8.43
C ARG A 45 -18.85 0.92 -9.75
N LYS A 46 -17.62 1.41 -9.83
CA LYS A 46 -16.66 1.09 -10.89
C LYS A 46 -15.59 0.17 -10.34
N VAL A 47 -15.42 -0.98 -10.99
CA VAL A 47 -14.37 -1.94 -10.70
C VAL A 47 -13.13 -1.57 -11.50
N TYR A 48 -11.94 -1.72 -10.93
CA TYR A 48 -10.68 -1.53 -11.65
C TYR A 48 -10.52 -2.64 -12.71
N GLN A 49 -10.09 -2.28 -13.92
CA GLN A 49 -10.05 -3.22 -15.04
C GLN A 49 -8.66 -3.32 -15.67
N THR A 50 -7.84 -2.29 -15.52
CA THR A 50 -6.54 -2.22 -16.17
C THR A 50 -5.41 -2.56 -15.19
N PRO A 51 -4.30 -3.15 -15.65
CA PRO A 51 -3.13 -3.38 -14.82
C PRO A 51 -2.64 -2.12 -14.11
N GLN A 52 -2.70 -0.97 -14.81
CA GLN A 52 -2.32 0.33 -14.24
C GLN A 52 -3.20 0.70 -13.04
N GLU A 53 -4.52 0.59 -13.14
CA GLU A 53 -5.42 0.89 -12.03
C GLU A 53 -5.13 -0.03 -10.83
N TYR A 54 -4.87 -1.31 -11.06
CA TYR A 54 -4.51 -2.24 -10.00
C TYR A 54 -3.19 -1.85 -9.31
N THR A 55 -2.17 -1.51 -10.09
CA THR A 55 -0.88 -1.07 -9.56
C THR A 55 -0.99 0.23 -8.78
N ASP A 56 -1.69 1.23 -9.30
CA ASP A 56 -1.88 2.53 -8.64
C ASP A 56 -2.58 2.39 -7.29
N GLN A 57 -3.59 1.52 -7.21
CA GLN A 57 -4.33 1.28 -5.96
C GLN A 57 -3.52 0.47 -4.96
N ALA A 58 -2.72 -0.49 -5.43
CA ALA A 58 -1.81 -1.23 -4.57
C ALA A 58 -0.79 -0.31 -3.88
N TYR A 59 -0.21 0.62 -4.63
CA TYR A 59 0.73 1.61 -4.07
C TYR A 59 0.04 2.60 -3.14
N ARG A 60 -1.17 3.07 -3.47
CA ARG A 60 -1.95 3.92 -2.56
C ARG A 60 -2.21 3.21 -1.23
N LEU A 61 -2.59 1.94 -1.26
CA LEU A 61 -2.81 1.16 -0.04
C LEU A 61 -1.50 1.02 0.77
N ALA A 62 -0.37 0.77 0.11
CA ALA A 62 0.92 0.71 0.77
C ALA A 62 1.26 2.03 1.48
N ASP A 63 1.03 3.17 0.82
CA ASP A 63 1.23 4.49 1.39
C ASP A 63 0.33 4.74 2.61
N GLU A 64 -0.95 4.38 2.53
CA GLU A 64 -1.90 4.49 3.65
C GLU A 64 -1.50 3.63 4.84
N MET A 65 -1.02 2.40 4.59
CA MET A 65 -0.54 1.50 5.64
C MET A 65 0.69 2.05 6.35
N LEU A 66 1.64 2.62 5.60
CA LEU A 66 2.83 3.26 6.18
C LEU A 66 2.43 4.49 7.00
N ALA A 67 1.59 5.37 6.44
CA ALA A 67 1.09 6.55 7.14
C ALA A 67 0.32 6.19 8.42
N SER A 68 -0.43 5.08 8.43
CA SER A 68 -1.14 4.60 9.63
C SER A 68 -0.19 4.19 10.77
N ARG A 69 1.02 3.70 10.44
CA ARG A 69 2.04 3.34 11.44
C ARG A 69 2.66 4.55 12.10
N GLU A 70 2.86 5.62 11.34
CA GLU A 70 3.47 6.87 11.82
C GLU A 70 2.52 7.73 12.67
N ARG A 71 1.20 7.49 12.59
CA ARG A 71 0.19 8.19 13.41
C ARG A 71 0.07 7.66 14.85
N LYS A 72 0.91 6.71 15.27
CA LYS A 72 0.97 6.20 16.65
C LYS A 72 1.90 7.01 17.53
#